data_AF-A0A418X8Q7-F1
#
_entry.id   AF-A0A418X8Q7-F1
#
_cell.length_a   1.000
_cell.length_b   1.000
_cell.length_c   1.000
_cell.angle_alpha   90.00
_cell.angle_beta   90.00
_cell.angle_gamma   90.00
#
_symmetry.space_group_name_H-M   'P 1'
#
loop_
_entity.id
_entity.type
_entity.pdbx_description
1 polymer ?
#
loop_
_entity_poly.entity_id
_entity_poly.type
_entity_poly.pdbx_seq_one_letter_code
_entity_poly.pdbx_strand_id
1 'polypeptide(L)'
;MNTRRNLLAGIGALGATALGWAAWRGVSEAPQLVRSAAAAGERFPNARLYTHEGKAVSFYDDLIRDKVVAINMMYASCAGICPTATANLRLVQKLL
;
A
#
# COMPACT_ATOMS: atom_id res chain seq x y z
N MET A 1 -12.52 -4.07 -34.69
CA MET A 1 -12.20 -5.51 -34.55
C MET A 1 -12.07 -5.85 -33.07
N ASN A 2 -13.19 -6.15 -32.41
CA ASN A 2 -13.28 -6.53 -30.99
C ASN A 2 -14.00 -7.88 -30.87
N THR A 3 -13.50 -8.90 -31.56
CA THR A 3 -14.19 -10.22 -31.70
C THR A 3 -13.66 -11.29 -30.73
N ARG A 4 -12.71 -10.97 -29.85
CA ARG A 4 -12.06 -11.96 -28.97
C ARG A 4 -12.68 -12.09 -27.57
N ARG A 5 -13.69 -11.28 -27.22
CA ARG A 5 -14.26 -11.24 -25.85
C ARG A 5 -15.51 -12.11 -25.63
N ASN A 6 -16.12 -12.68 -26.66
CA ASN A 6 -17.40 -13.42 -26.52
C ASN A 6 -17.30 -14.95 -26.61
N LEU A 7 -16.08 -15.53 -26.59
CA LEU A 7 -15.89 -16.99 -26.71
C LEU A 7 -15.60 -17.73 -25.38
N LEU A 8 -15.65 -17.06 -24.23
CA LEU A 8 -15.37 -17.66 -22.92
C LEU A 8 -16.55 -17.59 -21.95
N ALA A 9 -17.79 -17.62 -22.46
CA ALA A 9 -19.01 -17.52 -21.65
C ALA A 9 -19.95 -18.72 -21.78
N GLY A 10 -19.41 -19.92 -21.98
CA GLY A 10 -20.21 -21.15 -22.00
C GLY A 10 -19.42 -22.30 -21.43
N ILE A 11 -20.08 -23.10 -20.59
CA ILE A 11 -19.60 -24.28 -19.84
C ILE A 11 -19.08 -23.92 -18.45
N GLY A 12 -19.96 -23.98 -17.45
CA GLY A 12 -19.57 -23.84 -16.05
C GLY A 12 -20.69 -23.63 -15.02
N ALA A 13 -21.96 -23.74 -15.39
CA ALA A 13 -23.06 -23.74 -14.43
C ALA A 13 -23.76 -25.09 -14.57
N LEU A 14 -23.61 -25.97 -13.57
CA LEU A 14 -24.53 -27.05 -13.16
C LEU A 14 -23.89 -28.08 -12.19
N GLY A 15 -22.62 -27.94 -11.79
CA GLY A 15 -21.90 -28.98 -11.02
C GLY A 15 -21.58 -28.73 -9.53
N ALA A 16 -21.96 -27.61 -8.90
CA ALA A 16 -21.30 -27.19 -7.64
C ALA A 16 -22.21 -26.83 -6.44
N THR A 17 -23.46 -27.29 -6.38
CA THR A 17 -24.34 -26.95 -5.22
C THR A 17 -24.30 -27.93 -4.06
N ALA A 18 -23.65 -29.10 -4.17
CA ALA A 18 -23.58 -30.08 -3.06
C ALA A 18 -22.21 -30.21 -2.38
N LEU A 19 -21.11 -29.86 -3.05
CA LEU A 19 -19.75 -29.93 -2.47
C LEU A 19 -19.13 -28.56 -2.14
N GLY A 20 -19.77 -27.46 -2.58
CA GLY A 20 -19.25 -26.10 -2.40
C GLY A 20 -19.24 -25.62 -0.94
N TRP A 21 -20.20 -26.05 -0.12
CA TRP A 21 -20.30 -25.60 1.27
C TRP A 21 -19.20 -26.17 2.18
N ALA A 22 -18.72 -27.39 1.94
CA ALA A 22 -17.61 -27.95 2.70
C ALA A 22 -16.27 -27.27 2.32
N ALA A 23 -16.11 -26.88 1.05
CA ALA A 23 -14.90 -26.23 0.57
C ALA A 23 -14.76 -24.76 1.06
N TRP A 24 -15.86 -24.05 1.32
CA TRP A 24 -15.81 -22.64 1.73
C TRP A 24 -15.52 -22.44 3.23
N ARG A 25 -15.75 -23.45 4.08
CA ARG A 25 -15.44 -23.38 5.52
C ARG A 25 -13.94 -23.44 5.82
N GLY A 26 -13.11 -23.89 4.88
CA GLY A 26 -11.66 -24.04 5.06
C GLY A 26 -10.82 -22.84 4.62
N VAL A 27 -11.42 -21.81 4.00
CA VAL A 27 -10.69 -20.64 3.46
C VAL A 27 -10.94 -19.36 4.25
N SER A 28 -11.34 -19.49 5.52
CA SER A 28 -11.53 -18.36 6.43
C SER A 28 -10.56 -18.45 7.59
N GLU A 29 -9.27 -18.27 7.30
CA GLU A 29 -8.34 -17.56 8.18
C GLU A 29 -7.07 -17.29 7.36
N ALA A 30 -7.07 -16.24 6.55
CA ALA A 30 -5.78 -15.68 6.14
C ALA A 30 -5.12 -15.20 7.43
N PRO A 31 -3.92 -15.71 7.81
CA PRO A 31 -3.28 -15.25 9.01
C PRO A 31 -3.10 -13.74 8.86
N GLN A 32 -3.80 -12.98 9.69
CA GLN A 32 -3.50 -11.58 9.92
C GLN A 32 -2.09 -11.60 10.51
N LEU A 33 -1.09 -11.46 9.63
CA LEU A 33 0.27 -11.13 10.03
C LEU A 33 0.17 -9.76 10.69
N VAL A 34 -0.18 -9.73 11.98
CA VAL A 34 0.14 -8.63 12.86
C VAL A 34 1.66 -8.66 12.88
N ARG A 35 2.27 -7.94 11.92
CA ARG A 35 3.70 -7.78 11.84
C ARG A 35 4.08 -7.07 13.13
N SER A 36 4.67 -7.84 14.05
CA SER A 36 4.95 -7.40 15.41
C SER A 36 5.62 -6.03 15.37
N ALA A 37 4.99 -5.05 16.01
CA ALA A 37 5.51 -3.69 16.11
C ALA A 37 6.93 -3.66 16.71
N ALA A 38 7.30 -4.72 17.45
CA ALA A 38 8.61 -4.94 18.04
C ALA A 38 9.78 -4.87 17.02
N ALA A 39 9.58 -5.19 15.74
CA ALA A 39 10.64 -5.11 14.73
C ALA A 39 10.70 -3.78 13.95
N ALA A 40 9.76 -2.86 14.19
CA ALA A 40 9.70 -1.60 13.43
C ALA A 40 10.81 -0.62 13.83
N GLY A 41 11.20 -0.62 15.11
CA GLY A 41 12.28 0.23 15.63
C GLY A 41 13.67 -0.15 15.12
N GLU A 42 13.90 -1.43 14.79
CA GLU A 42 15.15 -1.87 14.13
C GLU A 42 15.15 -1.59 12.62
N ARG A 43 13.97 -1.47 11.99
CA ARG A 43 13.87 -1.29 10.53
C ARG A 43 14.08 0.14 10.05
N PHE A 44 13.78 1.14 10.89
CA PHE A 44 13.93 2.54 10.53
C PHE A 44 14.90 3.25 11.49
N PRO A 45 15.99 3.87 10.99
CA PRO A 45 16.95 4.55 11.85
C PRO A 45 16.34 5.81 12.45
N ASN A 46 16.57 6.11 13.72
CA ASN A 46 16.08 7.34 14.33
C ASN A 46 17.07 8.52 14.16
N ALA A 47 17.46 8.82 12.92
CA ALA A 47 18.41 9.89 12.63
C ALA A 47 17.77 11.28 12.78
N ARG A 48 18.59 12.29 13.14
CA ARG A 48 18.15 13.70 13.17
C ARG A 48 18.08 14.26 11.74
N LEU A 49 16.93 14.79 11.38
CA LEU A 49 16.67 15.49 10.12
C LEU A 49 16.33 16.96 10.38
N TYR A 50 16.31 17.76 9.31
CA TYR A 50 15.87 19.16 9.33
C TYR A 50 14.73 19.39 8.35
N THR A 51 13.69 20.11 8.77
CA THR A 51 12.60 20.53 7.89
C THR A 51 13.05 21.66 6.96
N HIS A 52 12.20 22.07 6.01
CA HIS A 52 12.51 23.16 5.08
C HIS A 52 12.59 24.53 5.78
N GLU A 53 12.11 24.60 7.02
CA GLU A 53 12.15 25.77 7.91
C GLU A 53 13.30 25.67 8.93
N GLY A 54 14.17 24.66 8.83
CA GLY A 54 15.33 24.49 9.69
C GLY A 54 15.05 23.85 11.06
N LYS A 55 13.83 23.34 11.31
CA LYS A 55 13.51 22.65 12.56
C LYS A 55 14.15 21.26 12.60
N ALA A 56 14.85 20.95 13.68
CA ALA A 56 15.36 19.60 13.93
C ALA A 56 14.22 18.64 14.33
N VAL A 57 14.18 17.45 13.73
CA VAL A 57 13.21 16.37 14.03
C VAL A 57 13.90 15.01 14.06
N SER A 58 13.41 14.10 14.88
CA SER A 58 13.85 12.70 14.96
C SER A 58 13.05 11.86 13.95
N PHE A 59 13.73 11.21 13.00
CA PHE A 59 13.05 10.55 11.86
C PHE A 59 12.00 9.53 12.31
N TYR A 60 12.34 8.62 13.21
CA TYR A 60 11.41 7.57 13.61
C TYR A 60 10.34 8.10 14.57
N ASP A 61 10.76 8.76 15.65
CA ASP A 61 9.85 9.18 16.72
C ASP A 61 8.84 10.24 16.27
N ASP A 62 9.27 11.22 15.47
CA ASP A 62 8.39 12.31 15.07
C ASP A 62 7.59 11.99 13.80
N LEU A 63 8.20 11.28 12.83
CA LEU A 63 7.65 11.15 11.48
C LEU A 63 7.06 9.77 11.16
N ILE A 64 7.52 8.69 11.81
CA ILE A 64 7.17 7.31 11.42
C ILE A 64 6.31 6.59 12.46
N ARG A 65 6.65 6.70 13.75
CA ARG A 65 6.02 5.95 14.83
C ARG A 65 4.49 6.14 14.82
N ASP A 66 3.78 5.01 14.90
CA ASP A 66 2.30 4.91 14.95
C ASP A 66 1.56 5.56 13.77
N LYS A 67 2.23 5.76 12.63
CA LYS A 67 1.65 6.36 11.42
C LYS A 67 1.75 5.40 10.24
N VAL A 68 0.76 5.46 9.34
CA VAL A 68 0.89 4.90 7.98
C VAL A 68 1.59 5.94 7.13
N VAL A 69 2.81 5.64 6.67
CA VAL A 69 3.67 6.63 6.00
C VAL A 69 4.05 6.19 4.60
N ALA A 70 3.91 7.10 3.64
CA ALA A 70 4.52 7.01 2.32
C ALA A 70 5.72 7.97 2.23
N ILE A 71 6.89 7.43 1.88
CA ILE A 71 8.13 8.20 1.78
C ILE A 71 8.43 8.47 0.31
N ASN A 72 8.44 9.74 -0.09
CA ASN A 72 8.74 10.18 -1.45
C ASN A 72 10.09 10.91 -1.50
N MET A 73 11.04 10.38 -2.27
CA MET A 73 12.34 11.00 -2.50
C MET A 73 12.29 11.80 -3.79
N MET A 74 12.52 13.11 -3.71
CA MET A 74 12.52 14.00 -4.87
C MET A 74 13.63 15.05 -4.77
N TYR A 75 14.05 15.58 -5.92
CA TYR A 75 14.89 16.77 -5.97
C TYR A 75 14.00 18.02 -6.05
N ALA A 76 14.31 19.03 -5.21
CA ALA A 76 13.55 20.28 -5.17
C ALA A 76 13.62 21.07 -6.50
N SER A 77 14.71 20.93 -7.25
CA SER A 77 14.96 21.60 -8.53
C SER A 77 14.63 20.74 -9.76
N CYS A 78 13.88 19.65 -9.59
CA CYS A 78 13.48 18.78 -10.69
C CYS A 78 12.35 19.40 -11.52
N ALA A 79 12.63 19.74 -12.78
CA ALA A 79 11.63 20.23 -13.74
C ALA A 79 10.90 19.11 -14.52
N GLY A 80 11.34 17.86 -14.38
CA GLY A 80 10.81 16.71 -15.10
C GLY A 80 9.58 16.07 -14.44
N ILE A 81 9.67 14.78 -14.13
CA ILE A 81 8.53 13.99 -13.63
C ILE A 81 8.15 14.29 -12.17
N CYS A 82 9.07 14.86 -11.38
CA CYS A 82 8.91 14.99 -9.93
C CYS A 82 7.69 15.85 -9.49
N PRO A 83 7.40 17.00 -10.12
CA PRO A 83 6.22 17.81 -9.77
C PRO A 83 4.92 17.04 -9.99
N THR A 84 4.77 16.35 -11.12
CA THR A 84 3.58 15.55 -11.44
C THR A 84 3.41 14.37 -10.49
N ALA A 85 4.49 13.64 -10.18
CA ALA A 85 4.46 12.55 -9.22
C ALA A 85 4.03 13.04 -7.82
N THR A 86 4.58 14.16 -7.37
CA THR A 86 4.24 14.78 -6.08
C THR A 86 2.79 15.26 -6.04
N ALA A 87 2.28 15.85 -7.14
CA ALA A 87 0.89 16.25 -7.26
C ALA A 87 -0.07 15.05 -7.12
N ASN A 88 0.24 13.91 -7.76
CA ASN A 88 -0.56 12.70 -7.62
C ASN A 88 -0.52 12.11 -6.21
N LEU A 89 0.65 12.13 -5.54
CA LEU A 89 0.74 11.70 -4.14
C LEU A 89 -0.10 12.59 -3.21
N ARG A 90 -0.20 13.90 -3.49
CA ARG A 90 -1.12 14.79 -2.76
C ARG A 90 -2.59 14.43 -2.98
N LEU A 91 -2.96 13.95 -4.16
CA LEU A 91 -4.32 13.46 -4.41
C LEU A 91 -4.59 12.21 -3.59
N VAL A 92 -3.68 11.23 -3.58
CA VAL A 92 -3.81 10.02 -2.75
C VAL A 92 -3.91 10.39 -1.27
N GLN A 93 -3.11 11.33 -0.79
CA GLN A 93 -3.15 11.80 0.60
C GLN A 93 -4.52 12.38 1.00
N LYS A 94 -5.25 13.01 0.07
CA LYS A 94 -6.60 13.56 0.33
C LYS A 94 -7.70 12.51 0.35
N LEU A 95 -7.43 11.29 -0.10
CA LEU A 95 -8.38 10.17 -0.14
C LEU A 95 -8.29 9.28 1.10
N LEU A 96 -7.31 9.51 1.97
CA LEU A 96 -7.08 8.81 3.25
C LEU A 96 -7.56 9.68 4.41
#